data_AF-D8RE26-F1
#
_entry.id   AF-D8RE26-F1
#
_cell.length_a   1.000
_cell.length_b   1.000
_cell.length_c   1.000
_cell.angle_alpha   90.00
_cell.angle_beta   90.00
_cell.angle_gamma   90.00
#
_symmetry.space_group_name_H-M   'P 1'
#
loop_
_entity.id
_entity.type
_entity.pdbx_description
1 polymer ?
#
loop_
_entity_poly.entity_id
_entity_poly.type
_entity_poly.pdbx_seq_one_letter_code
_entity_poly.pdbx_strand_id
1 'polypeptide(L)'
;MDPQSLLFSGVRIDKKRFSADIARFEKKRKSDFSNANGDNAGEDLELKDIPSLKKKLKIRAAGDNVPQPLRSFQQLSSEYDCEPNLMKNLVEAGYKEPTPVQRQVIPVLLQERECFVCAPTGSGKSLAFILPILMKLKKSSPDGIRAVILCPTRELAAQLITECRRLANGISTPLRLDKLVKSEKIDLKRVEYFILDESDKLFELGFMQQIDSIVSACTRTNIVRALFSATLPETVEELARTIMHDAIRIVIGERGFNSKRCRNSASETVQQKLMYAGNEEGKLLALKQFFKEGLSPPIILFVQCKERAKQLHKALLSEKLRVDSIHADRTQTQREIAVLNFRTGKTWILIATDLMARGMDFKGVNWVINYDVPQDTTVYIHRIGRSGRAGRPGNALTLYAEEDVPLLRSIANVMKASGCDVPEWMLSLPKIRKRNQKRIRRQPVGASA
;
A
#
# COMPACT_ATOMS: atom_id res chain seq x y z
N MET A 1 19.80 -21.56 34.88
CA MET A 1 20.52 -20.75 33.87
C MET A 1 19.48 -20.03 33.03
N ASP A 2 19.51 -18.69 33.04
CA ASP A 2 18.52 -17.82 32.39
C ASP A 2 18.95 -17.52 30.92
N PRO A 3 18.09 -17.81 29.91
CA PRO A 3 18.36 -17.55 28.49
C PRO A 3 18.55 -16.06 28.12
N GLN A 4 18.27 -15.11 29.02
CA GLN A 4 18.43 -13.68 28.75
C GLN A 4 19.85 -13.13 28.94
N SER A 5 20.78 -13.91 29.50
CA SER A 5 22.14 -13.44 29.83
C SER A 5 23.14 -13.43 28.66
N LEU A 6 22.77 -13.94 27.47
CA LEU A 6 23.70 -14.17 26.35
C LEU A 6 23.64 -13.16 25.19
N LEU A 7 22.78 -12.14 25.24
CA LEU A 7 22.56 -11.23 24.10
C LEU A 7 23.20 -9.84 24.20
N PHE A 8 23.91 -9.50 25.30
CA PHE A 8 24.51 -8.17 25.47
C PHE A 8 25.93 -8.13 26.05
N SER A 9 26.66 -9.25 26.11
CA SER A 9 28.09 -9.22 26.45
C SER A 9 28.94 -8.90 25.22
N GLY A 10 29.25 -7.61 25.02
CA GLY A 10 30.40 -7.26 24.16
C GLY A 10 30.44 -5.89 23.50
N VAL A 11 29.34 -5.13 23.42
CA VAL A 11 29.37 -3.82 22.73
C VAL A 11 29.48 -2.68 23.75
N ARG A 12 30.72 -2.30 24.10
CA ARG A 12 30.97 -1.00 24.75
C ARG A 12 30.86 0.10 23.71
N ILE A 13 29.77 0.86 23.75
CA ILE A 13 29.62 2.09 22.95
C ILE A 13 30.59 3.13 23.52
N ASP A 14 31.63 3.47 22.75
CA ASP A 14 32.55 4.55 23.08
C ASP A 14 31.83 5.90 22.87
N LYS A 15 31.25 6.42 23.95
CA LYS A 15 30.50 7.69 23.97
C LYS A 15 31.33 8.88 23.48
N LYS A 16 32.67 8.85 23.62
CA LYS A 16 33.53 9.94 23.13
C LYS A 16 33.67 9.89 21.62
N ARG A 17 33.84 8.70 21.05
CA ARG A 17 33.91 8.50 19.60
C ARG A 17 32.57 8.84 18.92
N PHE A 18 31.45 8.43 19.53
CA PHE A 18 30.10 8.73 19.04
C PHE A 18 29.80 10.24 18.99
N SER A 19 30.16 10.99 20.03
CA SER A 19 30.01 12.46 20.03
C SER A 19 30.92 13.15 19.00
N ALA A 20 32.14 12.63 18.78
CA ALA A 20 33.06 13.15 17.77
C ALA A 20 32.53 12.94 16.34
N ASP A 21 31.91 11.78 16.07
CA ASP A 21 31.32 11.47 14.76
C ASP A 21 30.10 12.35 14.45
N ILE A 22 29.27 12.66 15.45
CA ILE A 22 28.15 13.62 15.31
C ILE A 22 28.67 15.03 15.00
N ALA A 23 29.68 15.51 15.73
CA ALA A 23 30.26 16.83 15.48
C ALA A 23 30.88 16.92 14.08
N ARG A 24 31.49 15.83 13.58
CA ARG A 24 32.04 15.76 12.22
C ARG A 24 30.95 15.78 11.16
N PHE A 25 29.80 15.15 11.43
CA PHE A 25 28.64 15.14 10.56
C PHE A 25 27.97 16.53 10.46
N GLU A 26 27.85 17.26 11.58
CA GLU A 26 27.32 18.63 11.59
C GLU A 26 28.24 19.62 10.86
N LYS A 27 29.56 19.46 10.99
CA LYS A 27 30.54 20.31 10.30
C LYS A 27 30.52 20.12 8.79
N LYS A 28 30.39 18.86 8.33
CA LYS A 28 30.21 18.52 6.91
C LYS A 28 28.88 19.07 6.36
N ARG A 29 27.81 19.02 7.15
CA ARG A 29 26.51 19.60 6.75
C ARG A 29 26.55 21.12 6.58
N LYS A 30 27.33 21.83 7.41
CA LYS A 30 27.53 23.28 7.28
C LYS A 30 28.36 23.66 6.05
N SER A 31 29.38 22.87 5.69
CA SER A 31 30.15 23.12 4.47
C SER A 31 29.36 22.82 3.20
N ASP A 32 28.51 21.79 3.23
CA ASP A 32 27.64 21.45 2.09
C ASP A 32 26.53 22.51 1.90
N PHE A 33 26.10 23.18 2.98
CA PHE A 33 25.16 24.30 2.93
C PHE A 33 25.78 25.61 2.41
N SER A 34 27.05 25.91 2.72
CA SER A 34 27.69 27.13 2.22
C SER A 34 27.99 27.09 0.71
N ASN A 35 28.14 25.89 0.14
CA ASN A 35 28.45 25.70 -1.28
C ASN A 35 27.20 25.63 -2.20
N ALA A 36 25.98 25.66 -1.64
CA ALA A 36 24.73 25.54 -2.40
C ALA A 36 24.05 26.89 -2.75
N ASN A 37 24.70 28.02 -2.48
CA ASN A 37 24.14 29.36 -2.69
C ASN A 37 24.29 29.93 -4.13
N GLY A 38 24.70 29.12 -5.10
CA GLY A 38 24.60 29.44 -6.52
C GLY A 38 23.56 28.54 -7.17
N ASP A 39 22.50 29.13 -7.71
CA ASP A 39 21.59 28.57 -8.73
C ASP A 39 20.27 27.87 -8.33
N ASN A 40 19.95 27.67 -7.04
CA ASN A 40 18.70 26.98 -6.61
C ASN A 40 17.62 27.85 -5.93
N ALA A 41 17.64 29.18 -6.10
CA ALA A 41 16.68 30.06 -5.41
C ALA A 41 15.21 29.93 -5.91
N GLY A 42 14.98 29.44 -7.13
CA GLY A 42 13.65 29.37 -7.75
C GLY A 42 12.75 28.22 -7.30
N GLU A 43 13.31 27.01 -7.09
CA GLU A 43 12.54 25.83 -6.70
C GLU A 43 12.10 25.85 -5.22
N ASP A 44 12.89 26.50 -4.35
CA ASP A 44 12.60 26.65 -2.92
C ASP A 44 11.48 27.67 -2.63
N LEU A 45 11.18 28.57 -3.58
CA LEU A 45 10.06 29.51 -3.49
C LEU A 45 8.72 28.85 -3.83
N GLU A 46 8.67 27.89 -4.77
CA GLU A 46 7.44 27.18 -5.17
C GLU A 46 6.85 26.29 -4.07
N LEU A 47 7.68 25.77 -3.16
CA LEU A 47 7.26 24.90 -2.06
C LEU A 47 6.72 25.66 -0.83
N LYS A 48 6.84 27.00 -0.81
CA LYS A 48 6.32 27.86 0.27
C LYS A 48 4.82 28.15 0.12
N ASP A 49 4.33 28.27 -1.12
CA ASP A 49 2.92 28.55 -1.42
C ASP A 49 2.06 27.27 -1.42
N ILE A 50 0.97 27.27 -0.64
CA ILE A 50 0.17 26.05 -0.43
C ILE A 50 -0.64 25.62 -1.66
N PRO A 51 -1.37 26.52 -2.35
CA PRO A 51 -2.02 26.20 -3.62
C PRO A 51 -1.06 25.56 -4.62
N SER A 52 0.14 26.12 -4.78
CA SER A 52 1.19 25.61 -5.65
C SER A 52 1.67 24.22 -5.23
N LEU A 53 1.92 24.00 -3.93
CA LEU A 53 2.26 22.70 -3.36
C LEU A 53 1.17 21.65 -3.63
N LYS A 54 -0.11 21.98 -3.35
CA LYS A 54 -1.24 21.07 -3.58
C LYS A 54 -1.37 20.70 -5.06
N LYS A 55 -1.19 21.68 -5.96
CA LYS A 55 -1.22 21.45 -7.42
C LYS A 55 -0.07 20.52 -7.86
N LYS A 56 1.17 20.82 -7.46
CA LYS A 56 2.38 20.05 -7.80
C LYS A 56 2.31 18.61 -7.30
N LEU A 57 1.83 18.42 -6.07
CA LEU A 57 1.72 17.11 -5.43
C LEU A 57 0.38 16.40 -5.70
N LYS A 58 -0.49 16.99 -6.55
CA LYS A 58 -1.79 16.44 -6.92
C LYS A 58 -2.67 16.13 -5.69
N ILE A 59 -2.61 16.98 -4.65
CA ILE A 59 -3.40 16.87 -3.42
C ILE A 59 -4.72 17.60 -3.60
N ARG A 60 -5.83 16.92 -3.36
CA ARG A 60 -7.17 17.52 -3.29
C ARG A 60 -7.81 17.16 -1.96
N ALA A 61 -8.39 18.14 -1.28
CA ALA A 61 -9.02 17.94 0.02
C ALA A 61 -10.34 18.72 0.12
N ALA A 62 -11.40 18.06 0.59
CA ALA A 62 -12.77 18.55 0.72
C ALA A 62 -13.22 18.53 2.16
N GLY A 63 -14.12 19.44 2.50
CA GLY A 63 -14.77 19.49 3.80
C GLY A 63 -14.62 20.86 4.42
N ASP A 64 -15.20 21.04 5.58
CA ASP A 64 -15.17 22.32 6.27
C ASP A 64 -13.86 22.48 7.04
N ASN A 65 -13.25 23.66 6.93
CA ASN A 65 -12.02 24.03 7.63
C ASN A 65 -10.88 23.01 7.48
N VAL A 66 -10.60 22.58 6.24
CA VAL A 66 -9.55 21.60 5.95
C VAL A 66 -8.17 22.13 6.39
N PRO A 67 -7.46 21.40 7.28
CA PRO A 67 -6.12 21.76 7.71
C PRO A 67 -5.13 21.84 6.55
N GLN A 68 -4.15 22.73 6.68
CA GLN A 68 -3.14 22.90 5.65
C GLN A 68 -2.16 21.71 5.61
N PRO A 69 -1.69 21.31 4.42
CA PRO A 69 -0.76 20.20 4.30
C PRO A 69 0.63 20.55 4.84
N LEU A 70 1.32 19.57 5.41
CA LEU A 70 2.71 19.71 5.86
C LEU A 70 3.63 20.01 4.67
N ARG A 71 4.51 20.99 4.85
CA ARG A 71 5.67 21.28 4.02
C ARG A 71 6.85 20.38 4.34
N SER A 72 6.99 19.93 5.58
CA SER A 72 8.03 18.98 5.95
C SER A 72 7.72 18.31 7.29
N PHE A 73 8.48 17.27 7.65
CA PHE A 73 8.35 16.66 8.98
C PHE A 73 8.82 17.61 10.11
N GLN A 74 9.64 18.63 9.85
CA GLN A 74 10.08 19.56 10.90
C GLN A 74 8.90 20.34 11.52
N GLN A 75 7.84 20.58 10.76
CA GLN A 75 6.63 21.24 11.27
C GLN A 75 5.96 20.46 12.38
N LEU A 76 6.15 19.14 12.45
CA LEU A 76 5.59 18.33 13.54
C LEU A 76 6.16 18.74 14.90
N SER A 77 7.44 19.11 14.97
CA SER A 77 8.06 19.60 16.20
C SER A 77 7.66 21.05 16.51
N SER A 78 7.57 21.93 15.51
CA SER A 78 7.32 23.35 15.74
C SER A 78 5.85 23.70 15.94
N GLU A 79 4.93 22.97 15.30
CA GLU A 79 3.49 23.31 15.26
C GLU A 79 2.60 22.29 15.96
N TYR A 80 3.07 21.05 16.18
CA TYR A 80 2.24 19.94 16.67
C TYR A 80 2.80 19.19 17.90
N ASP A 81 3.79 19.76 18.59
CA ASP A 81 4.37 19.20 19.83
C ASP A 81 4.84 17.73 19.67
N CYS A 82 5.50 17.41 18.56
CA CYS A 82 6.00 16.05 18.34
C CYS A 82 7.18 15.75 19.26
N GLU A 83 7.08 14.64 20.01
CA GLU A 83 8.15 14.20 20.91
C GLU A 83 9.48 14.00 20.16
N PRO A 84 10.63 14.45 20.72
CA PRO A 84 11.93 14.34 20.06
C PRO A 84 12.33 12.90 19.71
N ASN A 85 11.94 11.92 20.54
CA ASN A 85 12.21 10.51 20.29
C ASN A 85 11.45 9.99 19.05
N LEU A 86 10.21 10.43 18.85
CA LEU A 86 9.42 10.02 17.68
C LEU A 86 10.01 10.62 16.40
N MET A 87 10.45 11.88 16.45
CA MET A 87 11.14 12.52 15.33
C MET A 87 12.46 11.83 15.00
N LYS A 88 13.25 11.47 16.03
CA LYS A 88 14.47 10.69 15.86
C LYS A 88 14.18 9.34 15.20
N ASN A 89 13.17 8.61 15.68
CA ASN A 89 12.79 7.32 15.12
C ASN A 89 12.33 7.44 13.66
N LEU A 90 11.65 8.54 13.30
CA LEU A 90 11.22 8.82 11.93
C LEU A 90 12.43 9.03 10.99
N VAL A 91 13.45 9.76 11.46
CA VAL A 91 14.70 9.97 10.71
C VAL A 91 15.52 8.70 10.59
N GLU A 92 15.71 7.95 11.68
CA GLU A 92 16.41 6.65 11.69
C GLU A 92 15.70 5.60 10.82
N ALA A 93 14.37 5.72 10.72
CA ALA A 93 13.55 4.96 9.81
C ALA A 93 13.74 5.33 8.32
N GLY A 94 14.54 6.35 8.00
CA GLY A 94 14.82 6.79 6.64
C GLY A 94 13.71 7.64 6.01
N TYR A 95 12.76 8.14 6.80
CA TYR A 95 11.75 9.08 6.31
C TYR A 95 12.35 10.48 6.24
N LYS A 96 12.68 10.94 5.04
CA LYS A 96 13.29 12.25 4.80
C LYS A 96 12.23 13.35 4.67
N GLU A 97 11.23 13.12 3.81
CA GLU A 97 10.17 14.07 3.48
C GLU A 97 8.81 13.37 3.49
N PRO A 98 7.73 14.05 3.93
CA PRO A 98 6.41 13.46 3.89
C PRO A 98 5.92 13.29 2.45
N THR A 99 5.27 12.16 2.17
CA THR A 99 4.60 11.91 0.89
C THR A 99 3.33 12.78 0.76
N PRO A 100 2.76 12.97 -0.44
CA PRO A 100 1.57 13.80 -0.61
C PRO A 100 0.38 13.42 0.30
N VAL A 101 0.15 12.12 0.51
CA VAL A 101 -0.90 11.65 1.44
C VAL A 101 -0.57 11.99 2.88
N GLN A 102 0.68 11.80 3.31
CA GLN A 102 1.12 12.11 4.67
C GLN A 102 0.98 13.60 4.96
N ARG A 103 1.36 14.46 4.00
CA ARG A 103 1.27 15.92 4.13
C ARG A 103 -0.14 16.38 4.49
N GLN A 104 -1.16 15.84 3.84
CA GLN A 104 -2.54 16.28 4.04
C GLN A 104 -3.26 15.54 5.18
N VAL A 105 -2.97 14.25 5.39
CA VAL A 105 -3.67 13.42 6.38
C VAL A 105 -3.16 13.65 7.80
N ILE A 106 -1.85 13.82 8.00
CA ILE A 106 -1.29 13.95 9.36
C ILE A 106 -1.91 15.14 10.11
N PRO A 107 -1.97 16.37 9.53
CA PRO A 107 -2.64 17.51 10.17
C PRO A 107 -4.11 17.26 10.51
N VAL A 108 -4.83 16.56 9.62
CA VAL A 108 -6.25 16.24 9.79
C VAL A 108 -6.48 15.35 11.00
N LEU A 109 -5.70 14.27 11.13
CA LEU A 109 -5.80 13.37 12.27
C LEU A 109 -5.25 13.98 13.57
N LEU A 110 -4.23 14.83 13.50
CA LEU A 110 -3.74 15.58 14.68
C LEU A 110 -4.76 16.60 15.20
N GLN A 111 -5.68 17.07 14.35
CA GLN A 111 -6.82 17.90 14.76
C GLN A 111 -8.07 17.09 15.09
N GLU A 112 -7.94 15.76 15.22
CA GLU A 112 -9.04 14.86 15.59
C GLU A 112 -10.26 14.94 14.65
N ARG A 113 -10.01 15.26 13.38
CA ARG A 113 -11.03 15.27 12.32
C ARG A 113 -11.07 13.92 11.62
N GLU A 114 -12.28 13.43 11.37
CA GLU A 114 -12.48 12.22 10.58
C GLU A 114 -12.11 12.48 9.11
N CYS A 115 -11.62 11.44 8.41
CA CYS A 115 -11.27 11.60 7.01
C CYS A 115 -11.45 10.35 6.16
N PHE A 116 -11.87 10.59 4.93
CA PHE A 116 -11.82 9.62 3.85
C PHE A 116 -10.56 9.89 3.01
N VAL A 117 -9.76 8.86 2.76
CA VAL A 117 -8.48 9.00 2.04
C VAL A 117 -8.41 8.03 0.85
N CYS A 118 -8.41 8.56 -0.36
CA CYS A 118 -8.10 7.83 -1.58
C CYS A 118 -6.69 8.18 -2.06
N ALA A 119 -5.77 7.22 -1.94
CA ALA A 119 -4.41 7.37 -2.43
C ALA A 119 -3.88 6.00 -2.90
N PRO A 120 -3.06 5.94 -3.97
CA PRO A 120 -2.60 4.68 -4.54
C PRO A 120 -1.82 3.82 -3.53
N THR A 121 -1.72 2.51 -3.75
CA THR A 121 -0.88 1.65 -2.91
C THR A 121 0.59 2.08 -2.99
N GLY A 122 1.30 2.06 -1.86
CA GLY A 122 2.69 2.52 -1.81
C GLY A 122 2.85 4.03 -1.72
N SER A 123 1.77 4.81 -1.62
CA SER A 123 1.81 6.26 -1.37
C SER A 123 2.25 6.64 0.06
N GLY A 124 2.40 5.66 0.96
CA GLY A 124 2.80 5.88 2.35
C GLY A 124 1.62 6.14 3.31
N LYS A 125 0.44 5.60 3.01
CA LYS A 125 -0.78 5.70 3.86
C LYS A 125 -0.54 5.23 5.30
N SER A 126 0.19 4.14 5.49
CA SER A 126 0.47 3.56 6.81
C SER A 126 1.09 4.57 7.76
N LEU A 127 2.18 5.23 7.37
CA LEU A 127 2.77 6.30 8.19
C LEU A 127 1.79 7.48 8.41
N ALA A 128 0.94 7.79 7.43
CA ALA A 128 0.03 8.92 7.49
C ALA A 128 -0.98 8.82 8.64
N PHE A 129 -1.39 7.60 9.03
CA PHE A 129 -2.22 7.38 10.22
C PHE A 129 -1.46 6.88 11.45
N ILE A 130 -0.36 6.12 11.30
CA ILE A 130 0.43 5.67 12.46
C ILE A 130 1.02 6.86 13.21
N LEU A 131 1.62 7.81 12.48
CA LEU A 131 2.34 8.93 13.09
C LEU A 131 1.44 9.81 13.99
N PRO A 132 0.28 10.31 13.52
CA PRO A 132 -0.60 11.11 14.38
C PRO A 132 -1.16 10.30 15.55
N ILE A 133 -1.44 9.00 15.37
CA ILE A 133 -1.88 8.12 16.47
C ILE A 133 -0.78 8.04 17.55
N LEU A 134 0.47 7.81 17.18
CA LEU A 134 1.58 7.76 18.13
C LEU A 134 1.79 9.11 18.84
N MET A 135 1.68 10.22 18.12
CA MET A 135 1.79 11.57 18.69
C MET A 135 0.69 11.86 19.71
N LYS A 136 -0.55 11.45 19.42
CA LYS A 136 -1.71 11.71 20.28
C LYS A 136 -1.79 10.77 21.47
N LEU A 137 -1.54 9.48 21.24
CA LEU A 137 -1.60 8.49 22.31
C LEU A 137 -0.40 8.59 23.27
N LYS A 138 0.76 9.08 22.81
CA LYS A 138 1.99 9.19 23.62
C LYS A 138 2.32 7.87 24.33
N LYS A 139 2.42 7.86 25.66
CA LYS A 139 2.78 6.69 26.48
C LYS A 139 1.65 5.66 26.53
N SER A 140 2.01 4.38 26.68
CA SER A 140 1.03 3.30 26.87
C SER A 140 0.21 3.50 28.17
N SER A 141 -1.11 3.35 28.10
CA SER A 141 -1.99 3.33 29.27
C SER A 141 -2.45 1.89 29.60
N PRO A 142 -2.64 1.52 30.88
CA PRO A 142 -3.28 0.27 31.29
C PRO A 142 -4.79 0.23 31.08
N ASP A 143 -5.41 1.36 30.78
CA ASP A 143 -6.87 1.51 30.87
C ASP A 143 -7.63 0.86 29.71
N GLY A 144 -6.93 0.35 28.69
CA GLY A 144 -7.53 -0.37 27.56
C GLY A 144 -6.94 0.02 26.22
N ILE A 145 -7.58 -0.46 25.14
CA ILE A 145 -7.17 -0.16 23.76
C ILE A 145 -7.68 1.23 23.38
N ARG A 146 -6.77 2.08 22.87
CA ARG A 146 -7.06 3.45 22.42
C ARG A 146 -7.02 3.65 20.90
N ALA A 147 -6.44 2.71 20.15
CA ALA A 147 -6.49 2.74 18.70
C ALA A 147 -6.69 1.33 18.15
N VAL A 148 -7.56 1.22 17.15
CA VAL A 148 -7.82 -0.02 16.40
C VAL A 148 -7.59 0.26 14.93
N ILE A 149 -6.82 -0.61 14.28
CA ILE A 149 -6.54 -0.53 12.85
C ILE A 149 -6.96 -1.85 12.23
N LEU A 150 -8.00 -1.84 11.41
CA LEU A 150 -8.48 -2.99 10.67
C LEU A 150 -7.80 -3.08 9.31
N CYS A 151 -7.31 -4.28 9.00
CA CYS A 151 -6.62 -4.61 7.76
C CYS A 151 -7.31 -5.85 7.14
N PRO A 152 -7.42 -5.95 5.80
CA PRO A 152 -8.09 -7.09 5.15
C PRO A 152 -7.31 -8.41 5.25
N THR A 153 -6.00 -8.36 5.52
CA THR A 153 -5.15 -9.57 5.58
C THR A 153 -4.21 -9.53 6.78
N ARG A 154 -3.83 -10.73 7.25
CA ARG A 154 -2.86 -10.90 8.35
C ARG A 154 -1.48 -10.36 7.97
N GLU A 155 -1.13 -10.47 6.69
CA GLU A 155 0.13 -10.02 6.13
C GLU A 155 0.24 -8.49 6.17
N LEU A 156 -0.83 -7.77 5.80
CA LEU A 156 -0.86 -6.30 5.92
C LEU A 156 -0.78 -5.88 7.40
N ALA A 157 -1.53 -6.54 8.28
CA ALA A 157 -1.48 -6.28 9.71
C ALA A 157 -0.06 -6.50 10.28
N ALA A 158 0.63 -7.56 9.88
CA ALA A 158 2.01 -7.84 10.31
C ALA A 158 3.00 -6.75 9.84
N GLN A 159 2.85 -6.25 8.60
CA GLN A 159 3.67 -5.13 8.12
C GLN A 159 3.44 -3.87 8.93
N LEU A 160 2.17 -3.57 9.22
CA LEU A 160 1.79 -2.42 10.03
C LEU A 160 2.37 -2.51 11.45
N ILE A 161 2.30 -3.68 12.09
CA ILE A 161 2.89 -3.92 13.42
C ILE A 161 4.39 -3.66 13.39
N THR A 162 5.11 -4.12 12.37
CA THR A 162 6.56 -3.85 12.22
C THR A 162 6.85 -2.37 12.08
N GLU A 163 6.07 -1.63 11.27
CA GLU A 163 6.23 -0.19 11.13
C GLU A 163 5.95 0.55 12.45
N CYS A 164 4.87 0.18 13.16
CA CYS A 164 4.54 0.71 14.48
C CYS A 164 5.67 0.48 15.49
N ARG A 165 6.24 -0.74 15.55
CA ARG A 165 7.36 -1.06 16.46
C ARG A 165 8.59 -0.21 16.20
N ARG A 166 8.91 0.03 14.92
CA ARG A 166 10.06 0.85 14.54
C ARG A 166 9.90 2.30 14.98
N LEU A 167 8.69 2.85 14.85
CA LEU A 167 8.40 4.24 15.23
C LEU A 167 8.16 4.43 16.73
N ALA A 168 7.59 3.43 17.40
CA ALA A 168 7.29 3.48 18.83
C ALA A 168 8.47 3.07 19.72
N ASN A 169 9.65 2.78 19.15
CA ASN A 169 10.82 2.37 19.90
C ASN A 169 11.21 3.45 20.93
N GLY A 170 11.30 3.09 22.21
CA GLY A 170 11.55 4.04 23.29
C GLY A 170 10.35 4.92 23.70
N ILE A 171 9.18 4.74 23.08
CA ILE A 171 7.90 5.40 23.43
C ILE A 171 6.94 4.40 24.10
N SER A 172 6.98 3.13 23.68
CA SER A 172 6.18 2.02 24.23
C SER A 172 7.01 0.72 24.30
N THR A 173 6.64 -0.22 25.18
CA THR A 173 7.35 -1.50 25.32
C THR A 173 6.80 -2.57 24.36
N PRO A 174 7.65 -3.26 23.57
CA PRO A 174 7.21 -4.28 22.63
C PRO A 174 6.39 -5.42 23.25
N LEU A 175 6.68 -5.77 24.51
CA LEU A 175 6.00 -6.85 25.27
C LEU A 175 4.52 -6.56 25.55
N ARG A 176 4.11 -5.29 25.62
CA ARG A 176 2.71 -4.93 25.88
C ARG A 176 1.83 -5.10 24.64
N LEU A 177 2.39 -4.85 23.46
CA LEU A 177 1.72 -5.06 22.17
C LEU A 177 1.45 -6.54 21.92
N ASP A 178 2.39 -7.43 22.29
CA ASP A 178 2.25 -8.89 22.12
C ASP A 178 1.19 -9.50 23.05
N LYS A 179 1.06 -8.99 24.28
CA LYS A 179 0.05 -9.43 25.25
C LYS A 179 -1.39 -9.10 24.81
N LEU A 180 -1.61 -7.94 24.20
CA LEU A 180 -2.93 -7.52 23.72
C LEU A 180 -3.43 -8.32 22.51
N VAL A 181 -2.52 -8.82 21.67
CA VAL A 181 -2.86 -9.68 20.52
C VAL A 181 -3.29 -11.08 20.96
N LYS A 182 -2.83 -11.54 22.13
CA LYS A 182 -3.09 -12.89 22.66
C LYS A 182 -4.32 -12.98 23.57
N SER A 183 -4.98 -11.87 23.90
CA SER A 183 -6.15 -11.87 24.79
C SER A 183 -7.45 -12.14 24.03
N GLU A 184 -8.28 -13.05 24.53
CA GLU A 184 -9.55 -13.47 23.91
C GLU A 184 -10.72 -12.51 24.13
N LYS A 185 -10.61 -11.56 25.08
CA LYS A 185 -11.60 -10.51 25.33
C LYS A 185 -10.93 -9.14 25.28
N ILE A 186 -11.35 -8.33 24.33
CA ILE A 186 -10.82 -6.99 24.09
C ILE A 186 -11.94 -5.98 24.37
N ASP A 187 -11.70 -5.05 25.31
CA ASP A 187 -12.59 -3.91 25.54
C ASP A 187 -12.23 -2.76 24.58
N LEU A 188 -13.21 -2.31 23.80
CA LEU A 188 -13.09 -1.26 22.80
C LEU A 188 -13.74 0.08 23.21
N LYS A 189 -14.27 0.18 24.43
CA LYS A 189 -14.95 1.40 24.93
C LYS A 189 -14.06 2.64 24.95
N ARG A 190 -12.73 2.46 25.04
CA ARG A 190 -11.74 3.55 25.12
C ARG A 190 -11.06 3.88 23.79
N VAL A 191 -11.51 3.29 22.69
CA VAL A 191 -10.92 3.56 21.38
C VAL A 191 -11.14 5.03 21.02
N GLU A 192 -10.04 5.74 20.79
CA GLU A 192 -9.97 7.13 20.33
C GLU A 192 -9.79 7.19 18.82
N TYR A 193 -9.06 6.23 18.23
CA TYR A 193 -8.82 6.16 16.78
C TYR A 193 -9.28 4.82 16.20
N PHE A 194 -10.12 4.87 15.18
CA PHE A 194 -10.56 3.68 14.45
C PHE A 194 -10.24 3.82 12.96
N ILE A 195 -9.29 3.00 12.49
CA ILE A 195 -8.75 3.09 11.14
C ILE A 195 -9.18 1.87 10.33
N LEU A 196 -9.72 2.10 9.14
CA LEU A 196 -10.01 1.08 8.13
C LEU A 196 -8.97 1.19 7.01
N ASP A 197 -7.95 0.34 7.00
CA ASP A 197 -6.95 0.30 5.93
C ASP A 197 -7.38 -0.68 4.81
N GLU A 198 -7.04 -0.34 3.57
CA GLU A 198 -7.52 -1.02 2.36
C GLU A 198 -9.04 -1.35 2.41
N SER A 199 -9.84 -0.35 2.79
CA SER A 199 -11.28 -0.50 3.05
C SER A 199 -12.09 -1.03 1.86
N ASP A 200 -11.73 -0.67 0.64
CA ASP A 200 -12.31 -1.27 -0.58
C ASP A 200 -12.19 -2.79 -0.59
N LYS A 201 -11.11 -3.35 -0.02
CA LYS A 201 -10.92 -4.79 0.13
C LYS A 201 -11.65 -5.37 1.33
N LEU A 202 -11.72 -4.64 2.45
CA LEU A 202 -12.54 -5.04 3.59
C LEU A 202 -14.02 -5.23 3.18
N PHE A 203 -14.52 -4.32 2.36
CA PHE A 203 -15.90 -4.36 1.86
C PHE A 203 -16.12 -5.39 0.75
N GLU A 204 -15.15 -5.60 -0.15
CA GLU A 204 -15.20 -6.67 -1.17
C GLU A 204 -15.30 -8.07 -0.54
N LEU A 205 -14.57 -8.30 0.55
CA LEU A 205 -14.55 -9.58 1.28
C LEU A 205 -15.83 -9.83 2.09
N GLY A 206 -16.74 -8.86 2.14
CA GLY A 206 -18.02 -9.00 2.83
C GLY A 206 -17.92 -8.90 4.35
N PHE A 207 -16.89 -8.24 4.90
CA PHE A 207 -16.69 -8.11 6.35
C PHE A 207 -17.64 -7.09 7.04
N MET A 208 -18.75 -6.73 6.40
CA MET A 208 -19.65 -5.68 6.88
C MET A 208 -20.17 -5.95 8.29
N GLN A 209 -20.70 -7.14 8.53
CA GLN A 209 -21.25 -7.51 9.84
C GLN A 209 -20.19 -7.45 10.94
N GLN A 210 -18.95 -7.84 10.63
CA GLN A 210 -17.83 -7.77 11.57
C GLN A 210 -17.43 -6.32 11.84
N ILE A 211 -17.37 -5.48 10.80
CA ILE A 211 -17.05 -4.05 10.94
C ILE A 211 -18.13 -3.36 11.77
N ASP A 212 -19.41 -3.59 11.49
CA ASP A 212 -20.54 -2.99 12.22
C ASP A 212 -20.52 -3.38 13.71
N SER A 213 -20.20 -4.64 14.01
CA SER A 213 -20.03 -5.13 15.37
C SER A 213 -18.88 -4.41 16.10
N ILE A 214 -17.75 -4.21 15.43
CA ILE A 214 -16.59 -3.50 16.01
C ILE A 214 -16.90 -2.01 16.20
N VAL A 215 -17.52 -1.37 15.22
CA VAL A 215 -17.95 0.04 15.31
C VAL A 215 -18.94 0.22 16.47
N SER A 216 -19.88 -0.72 16.65
CA SER A 216 -20.84 -0.70 17.75
C SER A 216 -20.18 -0.89 19.13
N ALA A 217 -19.09 -1.66 19.18
CA ALA A 217 -18.31 -1.85 20.41
C ALA A 217 -17.47 -0.61 20.79
N CYS A 218 -17.17 0.28 19.83
CA CYS A 218 -16.49 1.55 20.07
C CYS A 218 -17.47 2.63 20.53
N THR A 219 -17.77 2.67 21.82
CA THR A 219 -18.82 3.55 22.39
C THR A 219 -18.36 4.97 22.75
N ARG A 220 -17.11 5.35 22.44
CA ARG A 220 -16.58 6.68 22.75
C ARG A 220 -17.21 7.72 21.81
N THR A 221 -17.72 8.82 22.35
CA THR A 221 -18.41 9.86 21.56
C THR A 221 -17.49 10.59 20.59
N ASN A 222 -16.24 10.83 20.98
CA ASN A 222 -15.26 11.59 20.21
C ASN A 222 -14.23 10.66 19.55
N ILE A 223 -14.69 9.53 19.03
CA ILE A 223 -13.84 8.62 18.26
C ILE A 223 -13.51 9.26 16.90
N VAL A 224 -12.24 9.25 16.53
CA VAL A 224 -11.75 9.71 15.23
C VAL A 224 -11.66 8.51 14.30
N ARG A 225 -12.52 8.48 13.28
CA ARG A 225 -12.48 7.45 12.27
C ARG A 225 -11.76 7.93 11.03
N ALA A 226 -10.96 7.05 10.43
CA ALA A 226 -10.36 7.32 9.15
C ALA A 226 -10.35 6.09 8.26
N LEU A 227 -10.73 6.31 7.01
CA LEU A 227 -10.84 5.25 6.02
C LEU A 227 -9.82 5.49 4.92
N PHE A 228 -8.99 4.48 4.68
CA PHE A 228 -7.94 4.50 3.68
C PHE A 228 -8.26 3.50 2.58
N SER A 229 -8.14 3.95 1.33
CA SER A 229 -8.27 3.06 0.18
C SER A 229 -7.39 3.50 -0.99
N ALA A 230 -7.07 2.54 -1.85
CA ALA A 230 -6.46 2.80 -3.15
C ALA A 230 -7.50 3.17 -4.22
N THR A 231 -8.77 2.83 -4.00
CA THR A 231 -9.87 3.16 -4.90
C THR A 231 -11.04 3.76 -4.12
N LEU A 232 -11.94 4.47 -4.79
CA LEU A 232 -13.16 4.96 -4.14
C LEU A 232 -14.39 4.56 -4.96
N PRO A 233 -14.81 3.29 -4.89
CA PRO A 233 -16.11 2.89 -5.39
C PRO A 233 -17.22 3.60 -4.62
N GLU A 234 -18.33 3.89 -5.30
CA GLU A 234 -19.51 4.54 -4.71
C GLU A 234 -20.02 3.81 -3.47
N THR A 235 -20.02 2.48 -3.47
CA THR A 235 -20.42 1.66 -2.32
C THR A 235 -19.53 1.88 -1.09
N VAL A 236 -18.22 2.09 -1.29
CA VAL A 236 -17.27 2.37 -0.21
C VAL A 236 -17.55 3.77 0.36
N GLU A 237 -17.88 4.73 -0.51
CA GLU A 237 -18.23 6.09 -0.10
C GLU A 237 -19.57 6.16 0.65
N GLU A 238 -20.58 5.40 0.21
CA GLU A 238 -21.87 5.27 0.90
C GLU A 238 -21.69 4.69 2.30
N LEU A 239 -20.94 3.59 2.43
CA LEU A 239 -20.63 2.97 3.72
C LEU A 239 -19.80 3.88 4.63
N ALA A 240 -18.85 4.62 4.06
CA ALA A 240 -18.06 5.59 4.82
C ALA A 240 -18.97 6.64 5.49
N ARG A 241 -20.02 7.10 4.79
CA ARG A 241 -20.97 8.08 5.33
C ARG A 241 -21.89 7.52 6.41
N THR A 242 -22.07 6.20 6.51
CA THR A 242 -22.88 5.62 7.59
C THR A 242 -22.12 5.53 8.91
N ILE A 243 -20.79 5.51 8.86
CA ILE A 243 -19.94 5.37 10.05
C ILE A 243 -19.22 6.66 10.45
N MET A 244 -19.14 7.68 9.58
CA MET A 244 -18.44 8.95 9.82
C MET A 244 -19.37 10.17 9.70
N HIS A 245 -19.03 11.23 10.42
CA HIS A 245 -19.74 12.52 10.45
C HIS A 245 -18.78 13.67 10.07
N ASP A 246 -19.14 14.48 9.07
CA ASP A 246 -18.33 15.62 8.59
C ASP A 246 -16.87 15.26 8.24
N ALA A 247 -16.67 14.10 7.59
CA ALA A 247 -15.34 13.62 7.24
C ALA A 247 -14.71 14.43 6.10
N ILE A 248 -13.44 14.80 6.30
CA ILE A 248 -12.63 15.46 5.26
C ILE A 248 -12.28 14.44 4.17
N ARG A 249 -12.59 14.76 2.91
CA ARG A 249 -12.29 13.89 1.76
C ARG A 249 -10.94 14.27 1.15
N ILE A 250 -9.97 13.38 1.22
CA ILE A 250 -8.60 13.58 0.72
C ILE A 250 -8.35 12.64 -0.46
N VAL A 251 -7.92 13.19 -1.60
CA VAL A 251 -7.60 12.44 -2.82
C VAL A 251 -6.22 12.85 -3.33
N ILE A 252 -5.37 11.85 -3.60
CA ILE A 252 -4.03 12.05 -4.16
C ILE A 252 -4.01 11.52 -5.61
N GLY A 253 -3.78 12.41 -6.58
CA GLY A 253 -3.68 12.07 -8.01
C GLY A 253 -4.49 12.98 -8.95
N GLU A 254 -4.33 12.79 -10.27
CA GLU A 254 -4.79 13.73 -11.32
C GLU A 254 -6.32 13.86 -11.49
N ARG A 255 -7.16 12.93 -10.98
CA ARG A 255 -8.63 12.94 -11.22
C ARG A 255 -9.41 12.54 -9.95
N GLY A 256 -10.48 13.16 -9.47
CA GLY A 256 -11.24 14.37 -9.77
C GLY A 256 -12.24 14.60 -8.60
N PHE A 257 -12.35 15.83 -8.09
CA PHE A 257 -13.23 16.19 -6.96
C PHE A 257 -14.69 16.39 -7.38
N ASN A 258 -14.89 16.84 -8.64
CA ASN A 258 -16.18 17.23 -9.21
C ASN A 258 -16.74 16.23 -10.23
N SER A 259 -16.13 15.06 -10.39
CA SER A 259 -16.73 14.01 -11.21
C SER A 259 -17.62 13.17 -10.28
N LYS A 260 -18.92 13.10 -10.57
CA LYS A 260 -19.85 12.05 -10.08
C LYS A 260 -19.37 10.61 -10.36
N ARG A 261 -18.11 10.42 -10.77
CA ARG A 261 -17.41 9.16 -11.01
C ARG A 261 -15.93 9.37 -10.66
N CYS A 262 -15.55 9.02 -9.43
CA CYS A 262 -14.17 8.63 -9.14
C CYS A 262 -13.91 7.33 -9.91
N ARG A 263 -13.29 7.42 -11.08
CA ARG A 263 -12.82 6.21 -11.78
C ARG A 263 -11.47 5.84 -11.19
N ASN A 264 -11.37 4.62 -10.69
CA ASN A 264 -10.14 3.98 -10.24
C ASN A 264 -9.04 4.22 -11.28
N SER A 265 -7.94 4.90 -10.92
CA SER A 265 -6.85 5.20 -11.86
C SER A 265 -5.59 4.41 -11.51
N ALA A 266 -4.98 3.79 -12.52
CA ALA A 266 -3.63 3.24 -12.44
C ALA A 266 -2.57 4.35 -12.39
N SER A 267 -1.35 4.00 -11.97
CA SER A 267 -0.21 4.92 -12.03
C SER A 267 0.19 5.19 -13.49
N GLU A 268 0.39 6.46 -13.85
CA GLU A 268 0.93 6.90 -15.16
C GLU A 268 2.35 6.38 -15.41
N THR A 269 3.09 6.04 -14.35
CA THR A 269 4.47 5.52 -14.44
C THR A 269 4.57 4.07 -14.89
N VAL A 270 3.44 3.35 -15.02
CA VAL A 270 3.42 1.94 -15.39
C VAL A 270 3.00 1.79 -16.86
N GLN A 271 3.94 1.39 -17.72
CA GLN A 271 3.66 1.05 -19.11
C GLN A 271 2.90 -0.28 -19.17
N GLN A 272 1.70 -0.24 -19.75
CA GLN A 272 0.78 -1.38 -19.80
C GLN A 272 0.70 -1.94 -21.23
N LYS A 273 0.73 -3.27 -21.36
CA LYS A 273 0.59 -4.00 -22.63
C LYS A 273 -0.47 -5.09 -22.51
N LEU A 274 -1.23 -5.29 -23.58
CA LEU A 274 -2.15 -6.42 -23.73
C LEU A 274 -1.59 -7.37 -24.80
N MET A 275 -1.66 -8.67 -24.56
CA MET A 275 -1.19 -9.69 -25.49
C MET A 275 -2.27 -10.75 -25.67
N TYR A 276 -2.75 -10.87 -26.90
CA TYR A 276 -3.72 -11.90 -27.28
C TYR A 276 -3.02 -13.24 -27.44
N ALA A 277 -3.60 -14.27 -26.84
CA ALA A 277 -3.06 -15.63 -26.87
C ALA A 277 -3.94 -16.62 -27.65
N GLY A 278 -5.00 -16.14 -28.32
CA GLY A 278 -5.99 -17.00 -28.97
C GLY A 278 -6.90 -17.67 -27.94
N ASN A 279 -6.40 -18.74 -27.32
CA ASN A 279 -7.10 -19.56 -26.34
C ASN A 279 -6.31 -19.65 -25.01
N GLU A 280 -6.85 -20.37 -24.04
CA GLU A 280 -6.21 -20.53 -22.72
C GLU A 280 -4.86 -21.25 -22.76
N GLU A 281 -4.72 -22.25 -23.65
CA GLU A 281 -3.47 -23.01 -23.80
C GLU A 281 -2.36 -22.13 -24.39
N GLY A 282 -2.71 -21.28 -25.35
CA GLY A 282 -1.81 -20.33 -26.00
C GLY A 282 -1.19 -19.33 -25.02
N LYS A 283 -1.79 -19.09 -23.85
CA LYS A 283 -1.23 -18.17 -22.84
C LYS A 283 0.10 -18.66 -22.28
N LEU A 284 0.24 -19.96 -22.07
CA LEU A 284 1.49 -20.52 -21.59
C LEU A 284 2.59 -20.35 -22.64
N LEU A 285 2.26 -20.58 -23.91
CA LEU A 285 3.19 -20.38 -25.03
C LEU A 285 3.60 -18.91 -25.16
N ALA A 286 2.63 -18.00 -25.14
CA ALA A 286 2.87 -16.55 -25.19
C ALA A 286 3.75 -16.07 -24.04
N LEU A 287 3.50 -16.57 -22.82
CA LEU A 287 4.32 -16.28 -21.65
C LEU A 287 5.77 -16.78 -21.81
N LYS A 288 5.93 -18.02 -22.29
CA LYS A 288 7.27 -18.59 -22.53
C LYS A 288 8.03 -17.80 -23.60
N GLN A 289 7.35 -17.41 -24.68
CA GLN A 289 7.92 -16.58 -25.74
C GLN A 289 8.37 -15.22 -25.19
N PHE A 290 7.52 -14.56 -24.39
CA PHE A 290 7.85 -13.30 -23.72
C PHE A 290 9.12 -13.42 -22.85
N PHE A 291 9.29 -14.53 -22.13
CA PHE A 291 10.51 -14.76 -21.34
C PHE A 291 11.75 -15.06 -22.17
N LYS A 292 11.60 -15.65 -23.36
CA LYS A 292 12.72 -15.88 -24.30
C LYS A 292 13.22 -14.58 -24.93
N GLU A 293 12.34 -13.61 -25.16
CA GLU A 293 12.70 -12.29 -25.69
C GLU A 293 13.52 -11.45 -24.69
N GLY A 294 13.39 -11.73 -23.39
CA GLY A 294 14.24 -11.15 -22.36
C GLY A 294 13.56 -11.13 -20.99
N LEU A 295 14.23 -11.72 -20.00
CA LEU A 295 13.79 -11.69 -18.61
C LEU A 295 14.39 -10.49 -17.88
N SER A 296 13.54 -9.62 -17.35
CA SER A 296 13.95 -8.55 -16.44
C SER A 296 13.33 -8.79 -15.05
N PRO A 297 13.95 -9.63 -14.20
CA PRO A 297 13.51 -9.82 -12.83
C PRO A 297 13.76 -8.57 -11.97
N PRO A 298 12.98 -8.34 -10.90
CA PRO A 298 11.95 -9.23 -10.36
C PRO A 298 10.63 -9.17 -11.12
N ILE A 299 9.96 -10.32 -11.30
CA ILE A 299 8.66 -10.45 -11.98
C ILE A 299 7.61 -11.02 -11.03
N ILE A 300 6.44 -10.39 -10.94
CA ILE A 300 5.27 -10.97 -10.26
C ILE A 300 4.26 -11.40 -11.31
N LEU A 301 3.80 -12.64 -11.21
CA LEU A 301 2.81 -13.21 -12.11
C LEU A 301 1.53 -13.53 -11.35
N PHE A 302 0.41 -12.96 -11.80
CA PHE A 302 -0.90 -13.14 -11.18
C PHE A 302 -1.76 -14.17 -11.90
N VAL A 303 -2.32 -15.08 -11.11
CA VAL A 303 -3.32 -16.08 -11.52
C VAL A 303 -4.57 -16.01 -10.65
N GLN A 304 -5.70 -16.51 -11.16
CA GLN A 304 -7.00 -16.41 -10.47
C GLN A 304 -7.13 -17.33 -9.25
N CYS A 305 -6.46 -18.48 -9.23
CA CYS A 305 -6.65 -19.51 -8.20
C CYS A 305 -5.37 -20.29 -7.89
N LYS A 306 -5.40 -21.02 -6.77
CA LYS A 306 -4.24 -21.75 -6.25
C LYS A 306 -3.86 -22.94 -7.12
N GLU A 307 -4.83 -23.61 -7.74
CA GLU A 307 -4.61 -24.76 -8.63
C GLU A 307 -3.79 -24.33 -9.85
N ARG A 308 -4.19 -23.20 -10.48
CA ARG A 308 -3.45 -22.61 -11.60
C ARG A 308 -2.08 -22.12 -11.18
N ALA A 309 -1.93 -21.59 -9.96
CA ALA A 309 -0.62 -21.19 -9.44
C ALA A 309 0.35 -22.39 -9.39
N LYS A 310 -0.11 -23.54 -8.88
CA LYS A 310 0.69 -24.77 -8.81
C LYS A 310 1.06 -25.32 -10.19
N GLN A 311 0.11 -25.32 -11.13
CA GLN A 311 0.35 -25.84 -12.47
C GLN A 311 1.32 -24.96 -13.26
N LEU A 312 1.12 -23.64 -13.21
CA LEU A 312 2.02 -22.72 -13.87
C LEU A 312 3.41 -22.74 -13.22
N HIS A 313 3.50 -22.92 -11.90
CA HIS A 313 4.78 -23.13 -11.21
C HIS A 313 5.52 -24.34 -11.77
N LYS A 314 4.85 -25.50 -11.89
CA LYS A 314 5.43 -26.72 -12.48
C LYS A 314 5.87 -26.50 -13.94
N ALA A 315 5.05 -25.83 -14.75
CA ALA A 315 5.33 -25.57 -16.16
C ALA A 315 6.48 -24.58 -16.40
N LEU A 316 6.69 -23.62 -15.49
CA LEU A 316 7.83 -22.70 -15.57
C LEU A 316 9.11 -23.31 -14.96
N LEU A 317 8.97 -24.21 -13.98
CA LEU A 317 10.11 -24.92 -13.40
C LEU A 317 10.80 -25.83 -14.44
N SER A 318 10.02 -26.44 -15.34
CA SER A 318 10.58 -27.24 -16.45
C SER A 318 11.40 -26.42 -17.45
N GLU A 319 11.21 -25.10 -17.51
CA GLU A 319 11.99 -24.18 -18.36
C GLU A 319 13.29 -23.69 -17.69
N LYS A 320 13.69 -24.31 -16.58
CA LYS A 320 14.87 -23.93 -15.76
C LYS A 320 14.81 -22.48 -15.23
N LEU A 321 13.61 -21.91 -15.12
CA LEU A 321 13.40 -20.59 -14.53
C LEU A 321 13.37 -20.66 -13.00
N ARG A 322 13.92 -19.65 -12.33
CA ARG A 322 13.87 -19.53 -10.86
C ARG A 322 12.50 -19.03 -10.42
N VAL A 323 11.56 -19.95 -10.21
CA VAL A 323 10.15 -19.66 -9.94
C VAL A 323 9.72 -20.15 -8.56
N ASP A 324 8.90 -19.37 -7.86
CA ASP A 324 8.20 -19.78 -6.64
C ASP A 324 6.75 -19.28 -6.67
N SER A 325 5.92 -19.71 -5.72
CA SER A 325 4.48 -19.45 -5.72
C SER A 325 3.92 -19.14 -4.32
N ILE A 326 3.02 -18.17 -4.22
CA ILE A 326 2.27 -17.83 -3.00
C ILE A 326 0.77 -17.95 -3.27
N HIS A 327 0.15 -18.93 -2.62
CA HIS A 327 -1.26 -19.26 -2.70
C HIS A 327 -1.77 -19.81 -1.36
N ALA A 328 -3.08 -20.01 -1.21
CA ALA A 328 -3.71 -20.37 0.06
C ALA A 328 -3.11 -21.62 0.74
N ASP A 329 -2.72 -22.65 -0.03
CA ASP A 329 -2.15 -23.89 0.53
C ASP A 329 -0.71 -23.77 1.07
N ARG A 330 -0.02 -22.65 0.89
CA ARG A 330 1.32 -22.44 1.49
C ARG A 330 1.17 -22.04 2.95
N THR A 331 1.97 -22.65 3.83
CA THR A 331 2.06 -22.25 5.24
C THR A 331 2.67 -20.85 5.38
N GLN A 332 2.43 -20.18 6.51
CA GLN A 332 2.95 -18.83 6.75
C GLN A 332 4.47 -18.75 6.56
N THR A 333 5.22 -19.69 7.15
CA THR A 333 6.68 -19.77 7.02
C THR A 333 7.11 -19.96 5.56
N GLN A 334 6.41 -20.80 4.80
CA GLN A 334 6.70 -20.98 3.37
C GLN A 334 6.47 -19.69 2.58
N ARG A 335 5.41 -18.93 2.90
CA ARG A 335 5.14 -17.62 2.26
C ARG A 335 6.25 -16.63 2.56
N GLU A 336 6.67 -16.52 3.82
CA GLU A 336 7.75 -15.62 4.24
C GLU A 336 9.08 -15.96 3.55
N ILE A 337 9.41 -17.25 3.44
CA ILE A 337 10.59 -17.73 2.70
C ILE A 337 10.48 -17.38 1.21
N ALA A 338 9.32 -17.59 0.59
CA ALA A 338 9.10 -17.27 -0.82
C ALA A 338 9.28 -15.76 -1.10
N VAL A 339 8.70 -14.90 -0.25
CA VAL A 339 8.86 -13.44 -0.34
C VAL A 339 10.32 -13.04 -0.13
N LEU A 340 11.00 -13.63 0.84
CA LEU A 340 12.41 -13.35 1.11
C LEU A 340 13.31 -13.76 -0.06
N ASN A 341 13.11 -14.95 -0.62
CA ASN A 341 13.85 -15.44 -1.79
C ASN A 341 13.61 -14.56 -3.01
N PHE A 342 12.39 -14.08 -3.21
CA PHE A 342 12.07 -13.13 -4.26
C PHE A 342 12.76 -11.78 -4.07
N ARG A 343 12.71 -11.21 -2.86
CA ARG A 343 13.38 -9.94 -2.53
C ARG A 343 14.91 -10.02 -2.62
N THR A 344 15.49 -11.18 -2.34
CA THR A 344 16.94 -11.41 -2.39
C THR A 344 17.43 -11.87 -3.77
N GLY A 345 16.56 -11.97 -4.77
CA GLY A 345 16.92 -12.36 -6.14
C GLY A 345 17.20 -13.85 -6.33
N LYS A 346 16.99 -14.68 -5.29
CA LYS A 346 17.03 -16.16 -5.41
C LYS A 346 15.89 -16.68 -6.29
N THR A 347 14.75 -16.00 -6.26
CA THR A 347 13.60 -16.26 -7.13
C THR A 347 13.41 -15.08 -8.07
N TRP A 348 13.27 -15.36 -9.37
CA TRP A 348 13.09 -14.35 -10.42
C TRP A 348 11.62 -14.06 -10.69
N ILE A 349 10.79 -15.11 -10.63
CA ILE A 349 9.36 -15.05 -10.94
C ILE A 349 8.58 -15.55 -9.71
N LEU A 350 7.71 -14.70 -9.19
CA LEU A 350 6.81 -15.05 -8.09
C LEU A 350 5.38 -15.15 -8.59
N ILE A 351 4.82 -16.35 -8.60
CA ILE A 351 3.42 -16.59 -8.97
C ILE A 351 2.54 -16.33 -7.75
N ALA A 352 1.52 -15.50 -7.89
CA ALA A 352 0.63 -15.14 -6.79
C ALA A 352 -0.85 -15.16 -7.20
N THR A 353 -1.70 -15.46 -6.22
CA THR A 353 -3.14 -15.17 -6.30
C THR A 353 -3.41 -13.79 -5.70
N ASP A 354 -4.49 -13.13 -6.14
CA ASP A 354 -4.84 -11.79 -5.66
C ASP A 354 -4.92 -11.68 -4.15
N LEU A 355 -5.56 -12.65 -3.50
CA LEU A 355 -5.77 -12.62 -2.06
C LEU A 355 -4.44 -12.66 -1.31
N MET A 356 -3.50 -13.48 -1.77
CA MET A 356 -2.23 -13.65 -1.07
C MET A 356 -1.27 -12.51 -1.35
N ALA A 357 -1.32 -11.89 -2.53
CA ALA A 357 -0.47 -10.76 -2.86
C ALA A 357 -0.84 -9.45 -2.12
N ARG A 358 -2.03 -9.38 -1.52
CA ARG A 358 -2.48 -8.25 -0.72
C ARG A 358 -1.62 -8.11 0.53
N GLY A 359 -1.30 -6.87 0.91
CA GLY A 359 -0.43 -6.63 2.05
C GLY A 359 0.98 -7.19 1.90
N MET A 360 1.44 -7.57 0.71
CA MET A 360 2.85 -7.90 0.47
C MET A 360 3.54 -6.70 -0.21
N ASP A 361 4.57 -6.17 0.45
CA ASP A 361 5.34 -5.05 -0.07
C ASP A 361 6.45 -5.56 -1.01
N PHE A 362 6.13 -5.56 -2.30
CA PHE A 362 7.08 -5.87 -3.35
C PHE A 362 7.63 -4.56 -3.91
N LYS A 363 8.66 -4.00 -3.26
CA LYS A 363 9.33 -2.79 -3.75
C LYS A 363 10.15 -3.13 -5.00
N GLY A 364 9.98 -2.34 -6.07
CA GLY A 364 10.90 -2.36 -7.22
C GLY A 364 10.76 -3.57 -8.15
N VAL A 365 9.53 -4.06 -8.37
CA VAL A 365 9.27 -5.10 -9.38
C VAL A 365 9.31 -4.49 -10.78
N ASN A 366 10.08 -5.09 -11.69
CA ASN A 366 10.24 -4.59 -13.06
C ASN A 366 9.01 -4.92 -13.92
N TRP A 367 8.43 -6.11 -13.72
CA TRP A 367 7.27 -6.59 -14.47
C TRP A 367 6.18 -7.16 -13.57
N VAL A 368 4.95 -6.72 -13.83
CA VAL A 368 3.74 -7.40 -13.38
C VAL A 368 3.09 -8.09 -14.56
N ILE A 369 2.88 -9.41 -14.48
CA ILE A 369 2.24 -10.19 -15.54
C ILE A 369 0.90 -10.70 -15.03
N ASN A 370 -0.20 -10.23 -15.62
CA ASN A 370 -1.52 -10.82 -15.43
C ASN A 370 -1.66 -12.00 -16.41
N TYR A 371 -1.37 -13.20 -15.94
CA TYR A 371 -1.62 -14.42 -16.73
C TYR A 371 -3.11 -14.65 -16.90
N ASP A 372 -3.86 -14.42 -15.82
CA ASP A 372 -5.31 -14.32 -15.84
C ASP A 372 -5.77 -12.87 -15.83
N VAL A 373 -6.69 -12.53 -16.72
CA VAL A 373 -7.31 -11.20 -16.78
C VAL A 373 -8.04 -10.94 -15.46
N PRO A 374 -7.80 -9.82 -14.76
CA PRO A 374 -8.52 -9.47 -13.55
C PRO A 374 -10.03 -9.37 -13.78
N GLN A 375 -10.80 -9.80 -12.79
CA GLN A 375 -12.27 -9.79 -12.86
C GLN A 375 -12.87 -8.38 -12.73
N ASP A 376 -12.12 -7.45 -12.15
CA ASP A 376 -12.50 -6.06 -11.99
C ASP A 376 -11.30 -5.11 -12.06
N THR A 377 -11.64 -3.83 -12.28
CA THR A 377 -10.69 -2.73 -12.41
C THR A 377 -9.85 -2.49 -11.15
N THR A 378 -10.42 -2.65 -9.95
CA THR A 378 -9.70 -2.41 -8.69
C THR A 378 -8.59 -3.43 -8.53
N VAL A 379 -8.87 -4.71 -8.79
CA VAL A 379 -7.87 -5.78 -8.78
C VAL A 379 -6.77 -5.49 -9.81
N TYR A 380 -7.12 -5.12 -11.05
CA TYR A 380 -6.13 -4.76 -12.07
C TYR A 380 -5.17 -3.67 -11.60
N ILE A 381 -5.68 -2.55 -11.06
CA ILE A 381 -4.87 -1.44 -10.55
C ILE A 381 -3.97 -1.88 -9.41
N HIS A 382 -4.47 -2.72 -8.50
CA HIS A 382 -3.69 -3.20 -7.36
C HIS A 382 -2.55 -4.15 -7.77
N ARG A 383 -2.77 -4.95 -8.82
CA ARG A 383 -1.75 -5.83 -9.40
C ARG A 383 -0.66 -5.00 -10.07
N ILE A 384 -1.01 -4.12 -11.01
CA ILE A 384 -0.01 -3.36 -11.77
C ILE A 384 0.72 -2.33 -10.88
N GLY A 385 0.07 -1.83 -9.83
CA GLY A 385 0.68 -0.99 -8.80
C GLY A 385 1.69 -1.72 -7.90
N ARG A 386 1.99 -3.00 -8.15
CA ARG A 386 3.19 -3.66 -7.59
C ARG A 386 4.47 -3.28 -8.36
N SER A 387 4.32 -2.82 -9.60
CA SER A 387 5.37 -2.14 -10.35
C SER A 387 5.21 -0.62 -10.26
N GLY A 388 6.25 0.13 -10.67
CA GLY A 388 6.19 1.58 -10.82
C GLY A 388 6.07 2.41 -9.53
N ARG A 389 6.54 1.88 -8.39
CA ARG A 389 6.47 2.55 -7.08
C ARG A 389 7.55 3.62 -6.90
N ALA A 390 7.24 4.64 -6.09
CA ALA A 390 8.15 5.75 -5.73
C ALA A 390 8.71 6.52 -6.95
N GLY A 391 7.89 6.73 -7.97
CA GLY A 391 8.26 7.49 -9.18
C GLY A 391 9.10 6.71 -10.20
N ARG A 392 9.48 5.46 -9.91
CA ARG A 392 10.18 4.62 -10.89
C ARG A 392 9.22 4.18 -12.00
N PRO A 393 9.68 4.05 -13.25
CA PRO A 393 8.90 3.42 -14.30
C PRO A 393 8.71 1.93 -14.00
N GLY A 394 7.61 1.38 -14.47
CA GLY A 394 7.28 -0.04 -14.30
C GLY A 394 6.59 -0.59 -15.53
N ASN A 395 6.53 -1.91 -15.65
CA ASN A 395 5.85 -2.57 -16.77
C ASN A 395 4.77 -3.52 -16.30
N ALA A 396 3.68 -3.58 -17.05
CA ALA A 396 2.59 -4.54 -16.83
C ALA A 396 2.17 -5.20 -18.15
N LEU A 397 2.17 -6.53 -18.18
CA LEU A 397 1.65 -7.33 -19.30
C LEU A 397 0.36 -8.03 -18.88
N THR A 398 -0.67 -8.01 -19.71
CA THR A 398 -1.90 -8.79 -19.48
C THR A 398 -2.15 -9.72 -20.65
N LEU A 399 -2.13 -11.02 -20.37
CA LEU A 399 -2.44 -12.08 -21.33
C LEU A 399 -3.95 -12.31 -21.36
N TYR A 400 -4.54 -12.30 -22.55
CA TYR A 400 -5.98 -12.53 -22.73
C TYR A 400 -6.25 -13.53 -23.86
N ALA A 401 -7.27 -14.35 -23.65
CA ALA A 401 -7.82 -15.26 -24.65
C ALA A 401 -9.17 -14.73 -25.15
N GLU A 402 -9.76 -15.39 -26.14
CA GLU A 402 -11.07 -15.01 -26.68
C GLU A 402 -12.15 -14.91 -25.60
N GLU A 403 -12.15 -15.84 -24.64
CA GLU A 403 -13.10 -15.89 -23.52
C GLU A 403 -13.01 -14.66 -22.58
N ASP A 404 -11.88 -13.94 -22.61
CA ASP A 404 -11.63 -12.79 -21.75
C ASP A 404 -12.06 -11.46 -22.35
N VAL A 405 -12.33 -11.42 -23.66
CA VAL A 405 -12.70 -10.21 -24.38
C VAL A 405 -13.76 -9.39 -23.64
N PRO A 406 -14.82 -9.99 -23.05
CA PRO A 406 -15.80 -9.23 -22.28
C PRO A 406 -15.21 -8.39 -21.13
N LEU A 407 -14.13 -8.85 -20.47
CA LEU A 407 -13.52 -8.19 -19.31
C LEU A 407 -12.63 -6.99 -19.72
N LEU A 408 -12.16 -6.97 -20.97
CA LEU A 408 -11.15 -6.02 -21.44
C LEU A 408 -11.62 -4.58 -21.44
N ARG A 409 -12.91 -4.30 -21.63
CA ARG A 409 -13.42 -2.91 -21.67
C ARG A 409 -12.99 -2.14 -20.42
N SER A 410 -13.10 -2.77 -19.26
CA SER A 410 -12.81 -2.14 -17.98
C SER A 410 -11.32 -1.82 -17.81
N ILE A 411 -10.45 -2.70 -18.32
CA ILE A 411 -8.98 -2.57 -18.29
C ILE A 411 -8.51 -1.54 -19.33
N ALA A 412 -9.05 -1.60 -20.54
CA ALA A 412 -8.80 -0.66 -21.62
C ALA A 412 -9.06 0.80 -21.19
N ASN A 413 -10.17 1.03 -20.47
CA ASN A 413 -10.48 2.35 -19.92
C ASN A 413 -9.42 2.83 -18.90
N VAL A 414 -8.84 1.92 -18.10
CA VAL A 414 -7.78 2.25 -17.14
C VAL A 414 -6.49 2.59 -17.87
N MET A 415 -6.08 1.74 -18.82
CA MET A 415 -4.88 1.94 -19.64
C MET A 415 -4.93 3.28 -20.37
N LYS A 416 -6.06 3.58 -21.04
CA LYS A 416 -6.25 4.87 -21.74
C LYS A 416 -6.23 6.04 -20.76
N ALA A 417 -6.81 5.88 -19.57
CA ALA A 417 -6.80 6.91 -18.54
C ALA A 417 -5.40 7.20 -17.99
N SER A 418 -4.51 6.19 -17.93
CA SER A 418 -3.10 6.32 -17.53
C SER A 418 -2.15 6.68 -18.68
N GLY A 419 -2.67 7.03 -19.87
CA GLY A 419 -1.86 7.46 -21.01
C GLY A 419 -1.27 6.32 -21.86
N CYS A 420 -1.69 5.08 -21.68
CA CYS A 420 -1.28 3.96 -22.52
C CYS A 420 -2.17 3.85 -23.77
N ASP A 421 -1.58 3.38 -24.87
CA ASP A 421 -2.31 3.11 -26.11
C ASP A 421 -3.16 1.85 -25.99
N VAL A 422 -4.39 1.95 -26.51
CA VAL A 422 -5.36 0.86 -26.52
C VAL A 422 -6.17 0.93 -27.81
N PRO A 423 -6.40 -0.20 -28.50
CA PRO A 423 -7.28 -0.24 -29.67
C PRO A 423 -8.70 0.23 -29.35
N GLU A 424 -9.30 1.00 -30.27
CA GLU A 424 -10.61 1.63 -30.06
C GLU A 424 -11.75 0.63 -29.88
N TRP A 425 -11.66 -0.53 -30.56
CA TRP A 425 -12.64 -1.61 -30.42
C TRP A 425 -12.76 -2.14 -28.98
N MET A 426 -11.69 -2.09 -28.18
CA MET A 426 -11.75 -2.52 -26.78
C MET A 426 -12.53 -1.53 -25.91
N LEU A 427 -12.59 -0.25 -26.30
CA LEU A 427 -13.33 0.80 -25.58
C LEU A 427 -14.83 0.74 -25.89
N SER A 428 -15.19 0.21 -27.07
CA SER A 428 -16.57 0.06 -27.54
C SER A 428 -17.26 -1.24 -27.09
N LEU A 429 -16.51 -2.24 -26.61
CA LEU A 429 -17.04 -3.49 -26.03
C LEU A 429 -18.18 -3.25 -25.03
N PRO A 430 -19.22 -4.10 -24.96
CA PRO A 430 -20.35 -3.91 -24.05
C PRO A 430 -19.94 -3.97 -22.57
N LYS A 431 -20.67 -3.26 -21.69
CA LYS A 431 -20.45 -3.37 -20.23
C LYS A 431 -20.99 -4.71 -19.73
N ILE A 432 -20.17 -5.50 -19.05
CA ILE A 432 -20.63 -6.72 -18.38
C ILE A 432 -21.50 -6.36 -17.16
N ARG A 433 -22.64 -7.05 -17.00
CA ARG A 433 -23.45 -7.00 -15.77
C ARG A 433 -22.78 -7.83 -14.66
N LYS A 434 -22.71 -7.30 -13.41
CA LYS A 434 -22.03 -7.92 -12.24
C LYS A 434 -22.34 -9.42 -12.02
N ARG A 435 -23.54 -9.89 -12.37
CA ARG A 435 -23.98 -11.29 -12.23
C ARG A 435 -23.23 -12.28 -13.15
N ASN A 436 -22.67 -11.79 -14.26
CA ASN A 436 -21.92 -12.59 -15.23
C ASN A 436 -20.41 -12.65 -14.95
N GLN A 437 -19.86 -11.70 -14.17
CA GLN A 437 -18.43 -11.69 -13.79
C GLN A 437 -18.03 -12.91 -12.96
N LYS A 438 -18.91 -13.42 -12.09
CA LYS A 438 -18.62 -14.58 -11.23
C LYS A 438 -18.53 -15.92 -12.00
N ARG A 439 -19.01 -16.00 -13.24
CA ARG A 439 -19.11 -17.25 -14.02
C ARG A 439 -17.84 -17.56 -14.85
N ILE A 440 -16.93 -16.60 -15.01
CA ILE A 440 -15.67 -16.79 -15.75
C ILE A 440 -14.60 -17.32 -14.77
N ARG A 441 -14.88 -18.46 -14.13
CA ARG A 441 -13.86 -19.21 -13.38
C ARG A 441 -13.17 -20.13 -14.36
N ARG A 442 -11.90 -19.86 -14.65
CA ARG A 442 -11.15 -20.65 -15.64
C ARG A 442 -10.78 -22.04 -15.13
N GLN A 443 -10.66 -22.95 -16.07
CA GLN A 443 -10.18 -24.31 -15.87
C GLN A 443 -8.69 -24.32 -15.48
N PRO A 444 -8.14 -25.48 -15.07
CA PRO A 444 -6.72 -25.61 -14.76
C PRO A 444 -5.85 -25.33 -16.02
N VAL A 445 -4.61 -24.84 -15.83
CA VAL A 445 -3.66 -24.57 -16.92
C VAL A 445 -3.28 -25.87 -17.61
N GLY A 446 -3.57 -26.00 -18.91
CA GLY A 446 -3.19 -27.15 -19.75
C GLY A 446 -4.07 -28.39 -19.58
N ALA A 447 -5.33 -28.25 -19.15
CA ALA A 447 -6.29 -29.34 -19.23
C ALA A 447 -6.78 -29.47 -20.68
N SER A 448 -6.31 -30.50 -21.39
CA SER A 448 -6.94 -30.96 -22.62
C SER A 448 -8.39 -31.37 -22.34
N ALA A 449 -9.31 -30.95 -23.20
CA ALA A 449 -10.62 -31.59 -23.30
C ALA A 449 -10.47 -33.01 -23.84
#